data_AF-A0A8H4PRY5-F1
#
_entry.id   AF-A0A8H4PRY5-F1
#
_cell.length_a   1.000
_cell.length_b   1.000
_cell.length_c   1.000
_cell.angle_alpha   90.00
_cell.angle_beta   90.00
_cell.angle_gamma   90.00
#
_symmetry.space_group_name_H-M   'P 1'
#
loop_
_entity.id
_entity.type
_entity.pdbx_description
1 polymer ?
#
loop_
_entity_poly.entity_id
_entity_poly.type
_entity_poly.pdbx_seq_one_letter_code
_entity_poly.pdbx_strand_id
1 'polypeptide(L)'
;MRLASVLSAAALASSVLGDGNSIRKAIKTIGHDTTALGDVVSAWPGDVLGALPVVGKAVGLFVALKRGSRTARASAPLSFDEALGVATATGDLTSAVNKTLAALVVARPKFDYLLVTPLILVTLDVQRRAANDFGGKVVAKVPKELRPIARQLIKGIDDDFETAIDAYH
;
A
#
# COMPACT_ATOMS: atom_id res chain seq x y z
N MET A 1 12.83 23.53 -59.80
CA MET A 1 13.13 23.66 -58.36
C MET A 1 12.46 22.48 -57.63
N ARG A 2 13.24 21.55 -57.09
CA ARG A 2 12.74 20.41 -56.31
C ARG A 2 12.76 20.80 -54.83
N LEU A 3 11.59 20.99 -54.23
CA LEU A 3 11.47 21.22 -52.78
C LEU A 3 11.53 19.86 -52.08
N ALA A 4 12.62 19.63 -51.36
CA ALA A 4 12.80 18.46 -50.51
C ALA A 4 11.85 18.54 -49.31
N SER A 5 11.01 17.51 -49.13
CA SER A 5 10.23 17.32 -47.92
C SER A 5 11.18 16.94 -46.78
N VAL A 6 11.37 17.86 -45.84
CA VAL A 6 12.02 17.58 -44.56
C VAL A 6 10.99 16.90 -43.67
N LEU A 7 11.08 15.58 -43.59
CA LEU A 7 10.34 14.79 -42.60
C LEU A 7 10.98 15.06 -41.23
N SER A 8 10.48 16.07 -40.50
CA SER A 8 10.87 16.29 -39.12
C SER A 8 10.39 15.12 -38.27
N ALA A 9 11.31 14.22 -37.94
CA ALA A 9 11.12 13.21 -36.90
C ALA A 9 11.04 13.92 -35.54
N ALA A 10 9.83 14.33 -35.15
CA ALA A 10 9.55 14.76 -33.79
C ALA A 10 9.70 13.54 -32.88
N ALA A 11 10.86 13.40 -32.24
CA ALA A 11 11.06 12.47 -31.15
C ALA A 11 10.06 12.80 -30.04
N LEU A 12 9.06 11.93 -29.86
CA LEU A 12 8.18 11.96 -28.70
C LEU A 12 9.01 11.58 -27.47
N ALA A 13 9.68 12.58 -26.88
CA ALA A 13 10.06 12.56 -25.46
C ALA A 13 8.77 12.58 -24.64
N SER A 14 8.05 11.45 -24.67
CA SER A 14 6.94 11.20 -23.76
C SER A 14 7.52 11.19 -22.36
N SER A 15 7.02 12.11 -21.54
CA SER A 15 7.57 12.43 -20.24
C SER A 15 7.55 11.21 -19.31
N VAL A 16 8.75 10.72 -19.01
CA VAL A 16 9.09 9.77 -17.93
C VAL A 16 8.60 10.22 -16.54
N LEU A 17 8.15 11.48 -16.41
CA LEU A 17 7.68 12.13 -15.17
C LEU A 17 6.34 11.61 -14.60
N GLY A 18 5.63 10.72 -15.29
CA GLY A 18 4.28 10.27 -14.89
C GLY A 18 4.24 9.14 -13.85
N ASP A 19 5.32 8.38 -13.70
CA ASP A 19 5.26 7.06 -13.08
C ASP A 19 5.58 7.06 -11.59
N GLY A 20 6.60 7.81 -11.16
CA GLY A 20 6.85 8.02 -9.73
C GLY A 20 5.68 8.71 -9.03
N ASN A 21 5.05 9.68 -9.70
CA ASN A 21 3.87 10.36 -9.17
C ASN A 21 2.66 9.42 -9.02
N SER A 22 2.46 8.51 -9.98
CA SER A 22 1.37 7.54 -9.94
C SER A 22 1.53 6.55 -8.79
N ILE A 23 2.76 6.05 -8.56
CA ILE A 23 3.07 5.20 -7.40
C ILE A 23 2.85 5.97 -6.08
N ARG A 24 3.33 7.21 -5.96
CA ARG A 24 3.10 8.03 -4.75
C ARG A 24 1.62 8.29 -4.48
N LYS A 25 0.80 8.54 -5.51
CA LYS A 25 -0.66 8.66 -5.37
C LYS A 25 -1.27 7.36 -4.86
N ALA A 26 -0.84 6.21 -5.38
CA ALA A 26 -1.30 4.91 -4.88
C ALA A 26 -0.93 4.72 -3.40
N ILE A 27 0.30 5.03 -3.00
CA ILE A 27 0.75 4.99 -1.60
C ILE A 27 -0.14 5.89 -0.72
N LYS A 28 -0.44 7.11 -1.17
CA LYS A 28 -1.31 8.03 -0.43
C LYS A 28 -2.73 7.49 -0.27
N THR A 29 -3.32 6.90 -1.32
CA THR A 29 -4.64 6.26 -1.24
C THR A 29 -4.62 5.09 -0.26
N ILE A 30 -3.60 4.23 -0.33
CA ILE A 30 -3.43 3.12 0.62
C ILE A 30 -3.32 3.67 2.04
N GLY A 31 -2.50 4.69 2.29
CA GLY A 31 -2.35 5.29 3.62
C GLY A 31 -3.62 5.92 4.18
N HIS A 32 -4.42 6.54 3.32
CA HIS A 32 -5.74 7.05 3.68
C HIS A 32 -6.69 5.90 4.08
N ASP A 33 -6.78 4.85 3.27
CA ASP A 33 -7.69 3.73 3.54
C ASP A 33 -7.23 2.90 4.76
N THR A 34 -5.91 2.81 4.99
CA THR A 34 -5.32 2.24 6.21
C THR A 34 -5.75 3.04 7.43
N THR A 35 -5.52 4.37 7.44
CA THR A 35 -5.94 5.24 8.54
C THR A 35 -7.45 5.13 8.80
N ALA A 36 -8.25 5.18 7.73
CA ALA A 36 -9.70 5.08 7.84
C ALA A 36 -10.17 3.73 8.43
N LEU A 37 -9.45 2.63 8.16
CA LEU A 37 -9.69 1.34 8.81
C LEU A 37 -9.35 1.40 10.31
N GLY A 38 -8.19 1.94 10.66
CA GLY A 38 -7.77 2.09 12.07
C GLY A 38 -8.75 2.93 12.88
N ASP A 39 -9.24 4.03 12.30
CA ASP A 39 -10.20 4.92 12.93
C ASP A 39 -11.54 4.23 13.21
N VAL A 40 -12.11 3.51 12.22
CA VAL A 40 -13.39 2.79 12.43
C VAL A 40 -13.25 1.65 13.42
N VAL A 41 -12.12 0.94 13.43
CA VAL A 41 -11.84 -0.12 14.42
C VAL A 41 -11.75 0.46 15.83
N SER A 42 -11.06 1.60 15.97
CA SER A 42 -10.87 2.25 17.26
C SER A 42 -12.19 2.78 17.83
N ALA A 43 -13.02 3.39 16.99
CA ALA A 43 -14.29 4.00 17.39
C ALA A 43 -15.42 2.97 17.60
N TRP A 44 -15.27 1.76 17.04
CA TRP A 44 -16.32 0.75 17.09
C TRP A 44 -16.52 0.19 18.51
N PRO A 45 -17.76 0.17 19.06
CA PRO A 45 -17.99 -0.26 20.44
C PRO A 45 -18.00 -1.78 20.63
N GLY A 46 -17.92 -2.58 19.55
CA GLY A 46 -17.88 -4.04 19.63
C GLY A 46 -19.21 -4.74 19.28
N ASP A 47 -20.20 -4.00 18.79
CA ASP A 47 -21.50 -4.55 18.39
C ASP A 47 -21.50 -5.07 16.93
N VAL A 48 -22.39 -6.02 16.62
CA VAL A 48 -22.44 -6.68 15.31
C VAL A 48 -22.70 -5.70 14.15
N LEU A 49 -23.56 -4.70 14.33
CA LEU A 49 -23.91 -3.77 13.25
C LEU A 49 -22.77 -2.77 12.99
N GLY A 50 -22.09 -2.33 14.03
CA GLY A 50 -20.90 -1.50 13.96
C GLY A 50 -19.69 -2.17 13.32
N ALA A 51 -19.69 -3.51 13.17
CA ALA A 51 -18.65 -4.23 12.45
C ALA A 51 -18.73 -4.04 10.93
N LEU A 52 -19.91 -3.66 10.39
CA LEU A 52 -20.10 -3.49 8.94
C LEU A 52 -19.17 -2.41 8.34
N PRO A 53 -19.05 -1.20 8.93
CA PRO A 53 -18.03 -0.22 8.52
C PRO A 53 -16.61 -0.75 8.55
N VAL A 54 -16.25 -1.56 9.55
CA VAL A 54 -14.90 -2.16 9.67
C VAL A 54 -14.62 -3.07 8.48
N VAL A 55 -15.55 -3.96 8.15
CA VAL A 55 -15.44 -4.85 6.99
C VAL A 55 -15.34 -4.04 5.70
N GLY A 56 -16.19 -3.02 5.52
CA GLY A 56 -16.16 -2.16 4.36
C GLY A 56 -14.81 -1.45 4.15
N LYS A 57 -14.20 -0.94 5.23
CA LYS A 57 -12.87 -0.32 5.18
C LYS A 57 -11.76 -1.33 4.91
N ALA A 58 -11.83 -2.53 5.49
CA ALA A 58 -10.88 -3.60 5.24
C ALA A 58 -10.89 -4.05 3.76
N VAL A 59 -12.08 -4.18 3.17
CA VAL A 59 -12.23 -4.48 1.73
C VAL A 59 -11.73 -3.31 0.88
N GLY A 60 -12.05 -2.07 1.25
CA GLY A 60 -11.55 -0.86 0.58
C GLY A 60 -10.03 -0.82 0.51
N LEU A 61 -9.36 -1.04 1.65
CA LEU A 61 -7.91 -1.12 1.74
C LEU A 61 -7.33 -2.24 0.85
N PHE A 62 -7.92 -3.44 0.89
CA PHE A 62 -7.50 -4.54 0.01
C PHE A 62 -7.60 -4.15 -1.48
N VAL A 63 -8.70 -3.51 -1.88
CA VAL A 63 -8.88 -3.02 -3.25
C VAL A 63 -7.84 -1.96 -3.60
N ALA A 64 -7.54 -1.03 -2.70
CA ALA A 64 -6.51 -0.01 -2.88
C ALA A 64 -5.13 -0.65 -3.10
N LEU A 65 -4.76 -1.66 -2.30
CA LEU A 65 -3.50 -2.41 -2.47
C LEU A 65 -3.42 -3.12 -3.83
N LYS A 66 -4.51 -3.78 -4.27
CA LYS A 66 -4.55 -4.44 -5.59
C LYS A 66 -4.49 -3.43 -6.74
N ARG A 67 -5.14 -2.26 -6.62
CA ARG A 67 -5.04 -1.18 -7.61
C ARG A 67 -3.63 -0.60 -7.65
N GLY A 68 -3.05 -0.29 -6.49
CA GLY A 68 -1.68 0.19 -6.37
C GLY A 68 -0.68 -0.79 -6.96
N SER A 69 -0.88 -2.10 -6.76
CA SER A 69 -0.09 -3.14 -7.42
C SER A 69 -0.17 -3.06 -8.95
N ARG A 70 -1.35 -2.87 -9.53
CA ARG A 70 -1.50 -2.72 -10.98
C ARG A 70 -0.82 -1.46 -11.49
N THR A 71 -0.97 -0.34 -10.78
CA THR A 71 -0.27 0.92 -11.07
C THR A 71 1.23 0.73 -11.06
N ALA A 72 1.79 0.21 -9.96
CA ALA A 72 3.22 -0.04 -9.83
C ALA A 72 3.74 -1.01 -10.90
N ARG A 73 2.96 -2.02 -11.32
CA ARG A 73 3.36 -2.92 -12.43
C ARG A 73 3.47 -2.16 -13.76
N ALA A 74 2.48 -1.31 -14.05
CA ALA A 74 2.35 -0.60 -15.32
C ALA A 74 3.34 0.56 -15.46
N SER A 75 3.83 1.09 -14.34
CA SER A 75 4.77 2.20 -14.34
C SER A 75 6.14 1.85 -14.96
N ALA A 76 6.80 2.83 -15.58
CA ALA A 76 8.19 2.74 -15.99
C ALA A 76 9.13 2.58 -14.77
N PRO A 77 10.38 2.14 -15.00
CA PRO A 77 11.42 2.25 -13.98
C PRO A 77 11.56 3.70 -13.48
N LEU A 78 11.74 3.85 -12.17
CA LEU A 78 11.89 5.14 -11.52
C LEU A 78 13.28 5.70 -11.75
N SER A 79 13.35 7.02 -11.91
CA SER A 79 14.59 7.77 -11.67
C SER A 79 14.97 7.75 -10.19
N PHE A 80 16.20 8.18 -9.88
CA PHE A 80 16.68 8.30 -8.49
C PHE A 80 15.77 9.23 -7.65
N ASP A 81 15.45 10.41 -8.16
CA ASP A 81 14.62 11.40 -7.46
C ASP A 81 13.19 10.90 -7.24
N GLU A 82 12.62 10.19 -8.22
CA GLU A 82 11.31 9.56 -8.06
C GLU A 82 11.33 8.44 -7.03
N ALA A 83 12.38 7.61 -7.01
CA ALA A 83 12.57 6.57 -6.02
C ALA A 83 12.69 7.14 -4.60
N LEU A 84 13.40 8.26 -4.44
CA LEU A 84 13.48 8.97 -3.16
C LEU A 84 12.09 9.47 -2.72
N GLY A 85 11.33 10.10 -3.62
CA GLY A 85 9.97 10.55 -3.29
C GLY A 85 9.02 9.40 -2.95
N VAL A 86 9.18 8.22 -3.57
CA VAL A 86 8.44 7.00 -3.21
C VAL A 86 8.87 6.48 -1.83
N ALA A 87 10.16 6.52 -1.51
CA ALA A 87 10.67 6.11 -0.20
C ALA A 87 10.11 7.01 0.92
N THR A 88 10.08 8.34 0.73
CA THR A 88 9.46 9.28 1.69
C THR A 88 7.99 8.95 1.92
N ALA A 89 7.21 8.79 0.85
CA ALA A 89 5.79 8.45 0.97
C ALA A 89 5.57 7.08 1.65
N THR A 90 6.50 6.14 1.48
CA THR A 90 6.44 4.83 2.14
C THR A 90 6.71 4.96 3.64
N GLY A 91 7.64 5.81 4.06
CA GLY A 91 7.89 6.08 5.48
C GLY A 91 6.66 6.65 6.20
N ASP A 92 5.93 7.57 5.56
CA ASP A 92 4.66 8.09 6.10
C ASP A 92 3.60 6.99 6.20
N LEU A 93 3.52 6.10 5.21
CA LEU A 93 2.61 4.96 5.19
C LEU A 93 2.88 4.00 6.36
N THR A 94 4.15 3.72 6.69
CA THR A 94 4.52 2.84 7.82
C THR A 94 3.86 3.30 9.12
N SER A 95 3.88 4.61 9.39
CA SER A 95 3.23 5.15 10.59
C SER A 95 1.71 4.89 10.63
N ALA A 96 1.03 4.97 9.49
CA ALA A 96 -0.39 4.68 9.39
C ALA A 96 -0.68 3.18 9.59
N VAL A 97 0.16 2.31 9.03
CA VAL A 97 0.08 0.86 9.21
C VAL A 97 0.24 0.49 10.67
N ASN A 98 1.28 0.99 11.36
CA ASN A 98 1.51 0.69 12.78
C ASN A 98 0.32 1.04 13.64
N LYS A 99 -0.23 2.25 13.48
CA LYS A 99 -1.40 2.71 14.23
C LYS A 99 -2.63 1.83 13.99
N THR A 100 -2.86 1.45 12.73
CA THR A 100 -4.01 0.63 12.35
C THR A 100 -3.91 -0.80 12.88
N LEU A 101 -2.73 -1.41 12.78
CA LEU A 101 -2.48 -2.73 13.34
C LEU A 101 -2.58 -2.73 14.87
N ALA A 102 -2.05 -1.70 15.54
CA ALA A 102 -2.22 -1.54 16.98
C ALA A 102 -3.70 -1.39 17.38
N ALA A 103 -4.50 -0.63 16.63
CA ALA A 103 -5.93 -0.51 16.85
C ALA A 103 -6.65 -1.85 16.71
N LEU A 104 -6.30 -2.66 15.71
CA LEU A 104 -6.82 -4.02 15.54
C LEU A 104 -6.45 -4.90 16.73
N VAL A 105 -5.19 -4.88 17.20
CA VAL A 105 -4.77 -5.67 18.37
C VAL A 105 -5.55 -5.25 19.63
N VAL A 106 -5.71 -3.94 19.87
CA VAL A 106 -6.51 -3.42 21.00
C VAL A 106 -7.98 -3.84 20.90
N ALA A 107 -8.53 -3.92 19.69
CA ALA A 107 -9.91 -4.34 19.45
C ALA A 107 -10.14 -5.86 19.56
N ARG A 108 -9.09 -6.67 19.73
CA ARG A 108 -9.19 -8.15 19.78
C ARG A 108 -10.30 -8.66 20.70
N PRO A 109 -10.45 -8.20 21.97
CA PRO A 109 -11.51 -8.71 22.85
C PRO A 109 -12.93 -8.51 22.31
N LYS A 110 -13.15 -7.48 21.48
CA LYS A 110 -14.44 -7.22 20.82
C LYS A 110 -14.70 -8.24 19.71
N PHE A 111 -13.66 -8.60 18.95
CA PHE A 111 -13.76 -9.64 17.93
C PHE A 111 -13.92 -11.04 18.55
N ASP A 112 -13.27 -11.30 19.69
CA ASP A 112 -13.45 -12.53 20.46
C ASP A 112 -14.89 -12.66 20.96
N TYR A 113 -15.45 -11.57 21.52
CA TYR A 113 -16.85 -11.55 21.96
C TYR A 113 -17.85 -11.86 20.84
N LEU A 114 -17.54 -11.42 19.61
CA LEU A 114 -18.34 -11.72 18.43
C LEU A 114 -18.01 -13.06 17.76
N LEU A 115 -17.03 -13.81 18.28
CA LEU A 115 -16.55 -15.09 17.72
C LEU A 115 -16.04 -14.98 16.28
N VAL A 116 -15.50 -13.82 15.89
CA VAL A 116 -15.00 -13.55 14.53
C VAL A 116 -13.48 -13.44 14.44
N THR A 117 -12.75 -13.70 15.52
CA THR A 117 -11.28 -13.65 15.56
C THR A 117 -10.58 -14.42 14.43
N PRO A 118 -11.01 -15.65 14.05
CA PRO A 118 -10.42 -16.34 12.90
C PRO A 118 -10.58 -15.58 11.57
N LEU A 119 -11.68 -14.83 11.40
CA LEU A 119 -11.90 -14.01 10.21
C LEU A 119 -10.96 -12.80 10.19
N ILE A 120 -10.67 -12.20 11.35
CA ILE A 120 -9.72 -11.09 11.46
C ILE A 120 -8.31 -11.57 11.12
N LEU A 121 -7.91 -12.74 11.62
CA LEU A 121 -6.63 -13.36 11.27
C LEU A 121 -6.51 -13.54 9.76
N VAL A 122 -7.51 -14.16 9.11
CA VAL A 122 -7.52 -14.32 7.65
C VAL A 122 -7.44 -12.97 6.93
N THR A 123 -8.10 -11.94 7.45
CA THR A 123 -8.10 -10.59 6.87
C THR A 123 -6.71 -9.93 6.95
N LEU A 124 -6.06 -9.98 8.11
CA LEU A 124 -4.69 -9.49 8.29
C LEU A 124 -3.74 -10.17 7.33
N ASP A 125 -3.87 -11.49 7.20
CA ASP A 125 -3.01 -12.34 6.42
C ASP A 125 -3.18 -12.10 4.91
N VAL A 126 -4.41 -11.87 4.45
CA VAL A 126 -4.71 -11.43 3.07
C VAL A 126 -4.19 -10.01 2.79
N GLN A 127 -4.33 -9.07 3.72
CA GLN A 127 -3.82 -7.71 3.54
C GLN A 127 -2.29 -7.66 3.54
N ARG A 128 -1.63 -8.42 4.42
CA ARG A 128 -0.16 -8.60 4.42
C ARG A 128 0.32 -9.10 3.06
N ARG A 129 -0.29 -10.16 2.53
CA ARG A 129 0.03 -10.67 1.18
C ARG A 129 -0.18 -9.62 0.09
N ALA A 130 -1.24 -8.83 0.16
CA ALA A 130 -1.50 -7.76 -0.80
C ALA A 130 -0.51 -6.59 -0.68
N ALA A 131 -0.08 -6.26 0.54
CA ALA A 131 0.95 -5.25 0.81
C ALA A 131 2.32 -5.69 0.27
N ASN A 132 2.71 -6.94 0.48
CA ASN A 132 3.93 -7.51 -0.09
C ASN A 132 3.89 -7.58 -1.62
N ASP A 133 2.74 -7.94 -2.20
CA ASP A 133 2.52 -7.92 -3.65
C ASP A 133 2.66 -6.51 -4.26
N PHE A 134 2.21 -5.49 -3.55
CA PHE A 134 2.39 -4.08 -3.94
C PHE A 134 3.84 -3.64 -3.79
N GLY A 135 4.44 -3.84 -2.61
CA GLY A 135 5.81 -3.47 -2.30
C GLY A 135 6.81 -4.10 -3.26
N GLY A 136 6.67 -5.41 -3.56
CA GLY A 136 7.53 -6.09 -4.52
C GLY A 136 7.49 -5.49 -5.92
N LYS A 137 6.32 -5.01 -6.37
CA LYS A 137 6.19 -4.32 -7.66
C LYS A 137 6.82 -2.93 -7.64
N VAL A 138 6.71 -2.20 -6.53
CA VAL A 138 7.41 -0.92 -6.36
C VAL A 138 8.92 -1.14 -6.40
N VAL A 139 9.46 -2.13 -5.66
CA VAL A 139 10.89 -2.49 -5.68
C VAL A 139 11.37 -2.82 -7.10
N ALA A 140 10.55 -3.49 -7.91
CA ALA A 140 10.91 -3.80 -9.29
C ALA A 140 11.11 -2.54 -10.15
N LYS A 141 10.49 -1.41 -9.79
CA LYS A 141 10.66 -0.12 -10.47
C LYS A 141 11.81 0.72 -9.92
N VAL A 142 12.29 0.44 -8.71
CA VAL A 142 13.42 1.16 -8.11
C VAL A 142 14.75 0.82 -8.83
N PRO A 143 15.67 1.80 -9.01
CA PRO A 143 17.03 1.58 -9.51
C PRO A 143 17.74 0.45 -8.75
N LYS A 144 18.54 -0.37 -9.46
CA LYS A 144 19.09 -1.62 -8.92
C LYS A 144 19.86 -1.41 -7.61
N GLU A 145 20.58 -0.30 -7.54
CA GLU A 145 21.44 0.14 -6.45
C GLU A 145 20.63 0.45 -5.18
N LEU A 146 19.38 0.89 -5.32
CA LEU A 146 18.49 1.26 -4.22
C LEU A 146 17.53 0.12 -3.80
N ARG A 147 17.42 -0.95 -4.57
CA ARG A 147 16.52 -2.07 -4.26
C ARG A 147 16.76 -2.73 -2.90
N PRO A 148 18.01 -2.88 -2.40
CA PRO A 148 18.24 -3.39 -1.04
C PRO A 148 17.57 -2.52 0.02
N ILE A 149 17.68 -1.19 -0.10
CA ILE A 149 17.07 -0.23 0.82
C ILE A 149 15.54 -0.31 0.72
N ALA A 150 14.99 -0.35 -0.50
CA ALA A 150 13.56 -0.47 -0.71
C ALA A 150 12.97 -1.77 -0.14
N ARG A 151 13.70 -2.90 -0.22
CA ARG A 151 13.30 -4.16 0.42
C ARG A 151 13.30 -4.06 1.94
N GLN A 152 14.25 -3.35 2.54
CA GLN A 152 14.30 -3.16 3.98
C GLN A 152 13.08 -2.38 4.50
N LEU A 153 12.62 -1.36 3.76
CA LEU A 153 11.40 -0.62 4.09
C LEU A 153 10.15 -1.51 4.09
N ILE A 154 10.02 -2.37 3.06
CA ILE A 154 8.89 -3.31 2.97
C ILE A 154 8.97 -4.35 4.09
N LYS A 155 10.17 -4.83 4.42
CA LYS A 155 10.36 -5.76 5.54
C LYS A 155 9.84 -5.19 6.85
N GLY A 156 10.08 -3.92 7.15
CA GLY A 156 9.54 -3.30 8.37
C GLY A 156 8.01 -3.39 8.44
N ILE A 157 7.31 -3.06 7.34
CA ILE A 157 5.86 -3.18 7.25
C ILE A 157 5.40 -4.63 7.40
N ASP A 158 6.14 -5.58 6.81
CA ASP A 158 5.83 -7.01 6.91
C ASP A 158 5.98 -7.53 8.34
N ASP A 159 7.04 -7.13 9.04
CA ASP A 159 7.32 -7.47 10.44
C ASP A 159 6.21 -6.90 11.38
N ASP A 160 5.66 -5.72 11.05
CA ASP A 160 4.52 -5.15 11.77
C ASP A 160 3.24 -5.99 11.61
N PHE A 161 2.98 -6.48 10.39
CA PHE A 161 1.88 -7.41 10.14
C PHE A 161 2.08 -8.73 10.88
N GLU A 162 3.30 -9.30 10.90
CA GLU A 162 3.62 -10.51 11.66
C GLU A 162 3.30 -10.33 13.14
N THR A 163 3.78 -9.24 13.74
CA THR A 163 3.52 -8.91 15.14
C THR A 163 2.02 -8.83 15.44
N ALA A 164 1.25 -8.20 14.55
CA ALA A 164 -0.20 -8.11 14.70
C ALA A 164 -0.90 -9.47 14.55
N ILE A 165 -0.48 -10.29 13.58
CA ILE A 165 -1.02 -11.64 13.37
C ILE A 165 -0.74 -12.53 14.58
N ASP A 166 0.47 -12.47 15.14
CA ASP A 166 0.84 -13.24 16.33
C ASP A 166 0.00 -12.87 17.56
N ALA A 167 -0.42 -11.60 17.68
CA ALA A 167 -1.32 -11.17 18.75
C ALA A 167 -2.76 -11.73 18.62
N TYR A 168 -3.12 -12.31 17.47
CA TYR A 168 -4.41 -12.96 17.22
C TYR A 168 -4.38 -14.49 17.37
N HIS A 169 -3.19 -15.09 17.52
CA HIS A 169 -3.03 -16.47 17.97
C HIS A 169 -3.27 -16.59 19.49
#